data_AF-A0A497R140-F1
#
_entry.id   AF-A0A497R140-F1
#
_cell.length_a   1.000
_cell.length_b   1.000
_cell.length_c   1.000
_cell.angle_alpha   90.00
_cell.angle_beta   90.00
_cell.angle_gamma   90.00
#
_symmetry.space_group_name_H-M   'P 1'
#
loop_
_entity.id
_entity.type
_entity.pdbx_description
1 polymer ?
#
loop_
_entity_poly.entity_id
_entity_poly.type
_entity_poly.pdbx_seq_one_letter_code
_entity_poly.pdbx_strand_id
1 'polypeptide(L)'
;MSYIKVTENVYAITDGSTVGNVCAFELPTQLLFVDSGMNPKIVESFRSDLEKQTGKKTTTLIITHKHADHVFGNQAFKDCRIISHRDTKQRMIEEKERWTEERLNELKKNAVDSSVYDGFEIIIPKETFETKLTIEDFDIKILVRNTGGHTTGSSFVYYPKAKAIACGDNFFEGVFPWAGDETADPEAWIAAIKEYLALDVEFVIPGHGKVCSKVELQKWLDYLEKAVILIRKMNTQGFSEKDIIKKLNELEYYPPKNEQHKELSLKRWYQVITGRS
;
A
#
# COMPACT_ATOMS: atom_id res chain seq x y z
N MET A 1 2.99 16.69 15.46
CA MET A 1 3.05 15.67 14.40
C MET A 1 2.10 16.12 13.29
N SER A 2 2.50 16.11 12.02
CA SER A 2 1.69 16.69 10.93
C SER A 2 1.10 15.61 10.03
N TYR A 3 -0.02 15.02 10.46
CA TYR A 3 -0.95 14.50 9.46
C TYR A 3 -1.63 15.69 8.77
N ILE A 4 -2.00 15.51 7.51
CA ILE A 4 -2.75 16.50 6.74
C ILE A 4 -4.23 16.16 6.74
N LYS A 5 -5.07 17.19 6.65
CA LYS A 5 -6.50 17.06 6.37
C LYS A 5 -6.68 17.09 4.84
N VAL A 6 -6.95 15.92 4.24
CA VAL A 6 -7.10 15.75 2.79
C VAL A 6 -8.45 16.27 2.31
N THR A 7 -9.50 15.93 3.04
CA THR A 7 -10.86 16.47 2.89
C THR A 7 -11.44 16.77 4.26
N GLU A 8 -12.71 17.19 4.36
CA GLU A 8 -13.36 17.35 5.66
C GLU A 8 -13.31 16.08 6.53
N ASN A 9 -13.37 14.90 5.90
CA ASN A 9 -13.54 13.60 6.56
C ASN A 9 -12.38 12.62 6.29
N VAL A 10 -11.27 13.08 5.71
CA VAL A 10 -10.13 12.24 5.36
C VAL A 10 -8.84 12.89 5.82
N TYR A 11 -8.03 12.13 6.54
CA TYR A 11 -6.77 12.56 7.12
C TYR A 11 -5.67 11.59 6.70
N ALA A 12 -4.44 12.06 6.51
CA ALA A 12 -3.34 11.17 6.12
C ALA A 12 -1.97 11.66 6.62
N ILE A 13 -1.09 10.71 6.94
CA ILE A 13 0.35 10.94 7.04
C ILE A 13 0.97 10.58 5.68
N THR A 14 1.61 11.55 5.04
CA THR A 14 2.23 11.41 3.70
C THR A 14 3.61 12.06 3.60
N ASP A 15 4.19 12.46 4.74
CA ASP A 15 5.50 13.10 4.83
C ASP A 15 6.67 12.10 4.91
N GLY A 16 6.37 10.80 4.83
CA GLY A 16 7.34 9.71 4.93
C GLY A 16 7.73 9.34 6.37
N SER A 17 7.20 9.99 7.39
CA SER A 17 7.53 9.70 8.80
C SER A 17 7.12 8.28 9.23
N THR A 18 6.11 7.70 8.58
CA THR A 18 5.67 6.30 8.75
C THR A 18 6.21 5.33 7.71
N VAL A 19 7.13 5.78 6.83
CA VAL A 19 7.63 5.07 5.64
C VAL A 19 6.53 4.83 4.59
N GLY A 20 5.57 3.96 4.89
CA GLY A 20 4.31 3.81 4.16
C GLY A 20 3.29 4.83 4.68
N ASN A 21 2.42 5.31 3.80
CA ASN A 21 1.38 6.27 4.14
C ASN A 21 0.32 5.60 5.02
N VAL A 22 -0.23 6.39 5.95
CA VAL A 22 -1.33 5.98 6.81
C VAL A 22 -2.49 6.94 6.62
N CYS A 23 -3.70 6.42 6.47
CA CYS A 23 -4.89 7.23 6.26
C CYS A 23 -5.98 6.92 7.29
N ALA A 24 -6.79 7.92 7.63
CA ALA A 24 -7.96 7.77 8.48
C ALA A 24 -9.18 8.42 7.83
N PHE A 25 -10.29 7.68 7.82
CA PHE A 25 -11.60 8.13 7.39
C PHE A 25 -12.47 8.39 8.62
N GLU A 26 -12.96 9.62 8.69
CA GLU A 26 -13.95 10.02 9.67
C GLU A 26 -15.35 9.67 9.15
N LEU A 27 -15.98 8.68 9.80
CA LEU A 27 -17.34 8.25 9.53
C LEU A 27 -18.30 8.89 10.56
N PRO A 28 -19.63 8.77 10.42
CA PRO A 28 -20.59 9.39 11.34
C PRO A 28 -20.38 9.05 12.81
N THR A 29 -20.05 7.80 13.13
CA THR A 29 -19.93 7.34 14.54
C THR A 29 -18.53 6.93 14.95
N GLN A 30 -17.64 6.71 14.00
CA GLN A 30 -16.34 6.08 14.24
C GLN A 30 -15.26 6.59 13.31
N LEU A 31 -14.02 6.28 13.67
CA LEU A 31 -12.86 6.42 12.79
C LEU A 31 -12.50 5.03 12.22
N LEU A 32 -12.18 5.01 10.93
CA LEU A 32 -11.64 3.86 10.23
C LEU A 32 -10.24 4.21 9.72
N PHE A 33 -9.23 3.42 10.07
CA PHE A 33 -7.87 3.59 9.58
C PHE A 33 -7.58 2.63 8.42
N VAL A 34 -6.70 3.06 7.52
CA VAL A 34 -6.17 2.28 6.41
C VAL A 34 -4.65 2.28 6.50
N ASP A 35 -4.10 1.07 6.64
CA ASP A 35 -2.71 0.78 7.02
C ASP A 35 -2.28 1.42 8.35
N SER A 36 -1.11 1.02 8.84
CA SER A 36 -0.63 1.44 10.16
C SER A 36 0.82 1.94 10.17
N GLY A 37 1.49 1.96 9.01
CA GLY A 37 2.84 2.49 8.91
C GLY A 37 3.90 1.55 9.52
N MET A 38 5.16 1.99 9.44
CA MET A 38 6.30 1.31 10.06
C MET A 38 6.55 1.75 11.51
N ASN A 39 5.96 2.86 11.95
CA ASN A 39 6.27 3.51 13.22
C ASN A 39 5.04 3.53 14.16
N PRO A 40 4.94 2.57 15.11
CA PRO A 40 3.82 2.44 16.03
C PRO A 40 3.53 3.71 16.84
N LYS A 41 4.56 4.43 17.28
CA LYS A 41 4.39 5.64 18.12
C LYS A 41 3.76 6.78 17.35
N ILE A 42 4.14 6.95 16.08
CA ILE A 42 3.58 7.99 15.22
C ILE A 42 2.11 7.70 14.94
N VAL A 43 1.78 6.46 14.58
CA VAL A 43 0.39 6.11 14.28
C VAL A 43 -0.49 6.11 15.54
N GLU A 44 0.04 5.74 16.71
CA GLU A 44 -0.67 5.85 17.99
C GLU A 44 -0.98 7.31 18.33
N SER A 45 -0.02 8.22 18.14
CA SER A 45 -0.25 9.65 18.33
C SER A 45 -1.28 10.18 17.33
N PHE A 46 -1.19 9.80 16.05
CA PHE A 46 -2.16 10.20 15.03
C PHE A 46 -3.58 9.75 15.39
N ARG A 47 -3.73 8.48 15.77
CA ARG A 47 -4.99 7.92 16.25
C ARG A 47 -5.53 8.69 17.45
N SER A 48 -4.72 8.87 18.49
CA SER A 48 -5.13 9.55 19.73
C SER A 48 -5.56 10.99 19.49
N ASP A 49 -4.82 11.72 18.65
CA ASP A 49 -5.12 13.11 18.32
C ASP A 49 -6.44 13.22 17.55
N LEU A 50 -6.66 12.32 16.58
CA LEU A 50 -7.90 12.33 15.80
C LEU A 50 -9.12 11.90 16.63
N GLU A 51 -8.98 10.93 17.53
CA GLU A 51 -10.04 10.56 18.48
C GLU A 51 -10.42 11.73 19.39
N LYS A 52 -9.43 12.48 19.91
CA LYS A 52 -9.68 13.69 20.72
C LYS A 52 -10.35 14.80 19.91
N GLN A 53 -9.88 15.03 18.68
CA GLN A 53 -10.39 16.11 17.84
C GLN A 53 -11.84 15.86 17.39
N THR A 54 -12.17 14.63 17.04
CA THR A 54 -13.49 14.27 16.49
C THR A 54 -14.48 13.81 17.55
N GLY A 55 -14.00 13.40 18.73
CA GLY A 55 -14.80 12.75 19.76
C GLY A 55 -15.25 11.33 19.40
N LYS A 56 -14.80 10.79 18.26
CA LYS A 56 -15.16 9.46 17.76
C LYS A 56 -14.06 8.46 18.11
N LYS A 57 -14.45 7.22 18.41
CA LYS A 57 -13.49 6.14 18.64
C LYS A 57 -13.02 5.53 17.33
N THR A 58 -11.76 5.10 17.30
CA THR A 58 -11.29 4.20 16.25
C THR A 58 -11.75 2.78 16.53
N THR A 59 -12.46 2.20 15.58
CA THR A 59 -13.06 0.86 15.74
C THR A 59 -12.50 -0.14 14.76
N THR A 60 -11.97 0.32 13.62
CA THR A 60 -11.61 -0.51 12.49
C THR A 60 -10.27 -0.07 11.90
N LEU A 61 -9.39 -1.03 11.64
CA LEU A 61 -8.17 -0.89 10.85
C LEU A 61 -8.28 -1.83 9.65
N ILE A 62 -8.19 -1.29 8.44
CA ILE A 62 -8.09 -2.06 7.20
C ILE A 62 -6.62 -2.09 6.76
N ILE A 63 -6.08 -3.28 6.51
CA ILE A 63 -4.73 -3.46 5.97
C ILE A 63 -4.81 -3.74 4.48
N THR A 64 -4.11 -2.93 3.68
CA THR A 64 -4.09 -3.02 2.23
C THR A 64 -3.29 -4.22 1.76
N HIS A 65 -2.10 -4.44 2.34
CA HIS A 65 -1.19 -5.54 2.03
C HIS A 65 -0.18 -5.80 3.17
N LYS A 66 0.65 -6.82 3.01
CA LYS A 66 1.43 -7.42 4.11
C LYS A 66 2.76 -6.74 4.44
N HIS A 67 3.23 -5.76 3.68
CA HIS A 67 4.58 -5.21 3.85
C HIS A 67 4.73 -4.44 5.17
N ALA A 68 5.95 -4.46 5.70
CA ALA A 68 6.27 -4.04 7.07
C ALA A 68 5.82 -2.61 7.36
N ASP A 69 6.05 -1.73 6.41
CA ASP A 69 5.70 -0.32 6.41
C ASP A 69 4.20 -0.03 6.29
N HIS A 70 3.37 -1.07 6.19
CA HIS A 70 1.91 -0.97 6.24
C HIS A 70 1.29 -1.69 7.44
N VAL A 71 2.04 -2.57 8.13
CA VAL A 71 1.50 -3.47 9.17
C VAL A 71 2.19 -3.40 10.53
N PHE A 72 3.37 -2.79 10.63
CA PHE A 72 4.12 -2.75 11.90
C PHE A 72 3.42 -1.91 12.97
N GLY A 73 2.71 -0.85 12.56
CA GLY A 73 1.89 -0.05 13.46
C GLY A 73 0.61 -0.74 13.98
N ASN A 74 0.29 -1.98 13.56
CA ASN A 74 -0.95 -2.67 13.94
C ASN A 74 -1.10 -2.80 15.47
N GLN A 75 0.01 -2.80 16.22
CA GLN A 75 0.01 -2.81 17.68
C GLN A 75 -0.71 -1.60 18.32
N ALA A 76 -0.83 -0.48 17.60
CA ALA A 76 -1.59 0.68 18.03
C ALA A 76 -3.12 0.50 17.91
N PHE A 77 -3.58 -0.65 17.40
CA PHE A 77 -4.99 -0.94 17.10
C PHE A 77 -5.47 -2.28 17.69
N LYS A 78 -4.82 -2.78 18.76
CA LYS A 78 -5.16 -4.08 19.41
C LYS A 78 -6.60 -4.16 19.91
N ASP A 79 -7.21 -3.03 20.22
CA ASP A 79 -8.59 -2.85 20.66
C ASP A 79 -9.58 -2.64 19.50
N CYS A 80 -9.10 -2.59 18.25
CA CYS A 80 -9.91 -2.43 17.05
C CYS A 80 -10.14 -3.77 16.32
N ARG A 81 -11.10 -3.76 15.40
CA ARG A 81 -11.24 -4.80 14.37
C ARG A 81 -10.17 -4.59 13.30
N ILE A 82 -9.19 -5.49 13.25
CA ILE A 82 -8.14 -5.47 12.23
C ILE A 82 -8.53 -6.45 11.11
N ILE A 83 -8.77 -5.91 9.92
CA ILE A 83 -9.29 -6.64 8.77
C ILE A 83 -8.30 -6.55 7.61
N SER A 84 -8.05 -7.66 6.91
CA SER A 84 -7.24 -7.69 5.69
C SER A 84 -7.78 -8.68 4.66
N HIS A 85 -7.24 -8.67 3.44
CA HIS A 85 -7.47 -9.79 2.53
C HIS A 85 -6.91 -11.08 3.11
N ARG A 86 -7.53 -12.24 2.83
CA ARG A 86 -7.08 -13.54 3.35
C ARG A 86 -5.60 -13.83 3.03
N ASP A 87 -5.14 -13.47 1.83
CA ASP A 87 -3.74 -13.70 1.42
C ASP A 87 -2.78 -12.78 2.18
N THR A 88 -3.19 -11.54 2.49
CA THR A 88 -2.42 -10.64 3.34
C THR A 88 -2.22 -11.24 4.71
N LYS A 89 -3.30 -11.73 5.35
CA LYS A 89 -3.20 -12.41 6.65
C LYS A 89 -2.30 -13.64 6.57
N GLN A 90 -2.53 -14.50 5.58
CA GLN A 90 -1.77 -15.75 5.41
C GLN A 90 -0.28 -15.45 5.26
N ARG A 91 0.09 -14.46 4.43
CA ARG A 91 1.48 -14.11 4.22
C ARG A 91 2.13 -13.49 5.45
N MET A 92 1.40 -12.69 6.23
CA MET A 92 1.90 -12.18 7.51
C MET A 92 2.16 -13.31 8.51
N ILE A 93 1.37 -14.40 8.50
CA ILE A 93 1.59 -15.58 9.34
C ILE A 93 2.87 -16.29 8.92
N GLU A 94 3.02 -16.57 7.61
CA GLU A 94 4.20 -17.25 7.04
C GLU A 94 5.50 -16.48 7.27
N GLU A 95 5.44 -15.15 7.20
CA GLU A 95 6.60 -14.28 7.35
C GLU A 95 6.86 -13.88 8.81
N LYS A 96 5.97 -14.23 9.75
CA LYS A 96 6.10 -13.80 11.15
C LYS A 96 7.44 -14.20 11.76
N GLU A 97 7.87 -15.44 11.50
CA GLU A 97 9.15 -15.98 12.00
C GLU A 97 10.37 -15.33 11.35
N ARG A 98 10.22 -14.66 10.20
CA ARG A 98 11.33 -13.90 9.58
C ARG A 98 11.69 -12.66 10.40
N TRP A 99 10.78 -12.14 11.22
CA TRP A 99 11.01 -10.98 12.07
C TRP A 99 11.68 -11.38 13.40
N THR A 100 12.91 -11.91 13.29
CA THR A 100 13.74 -12.25 14.45
C THR A 100 14.19 -11.01 15.21
N GLU A 101 14.59 -11.16 16.47
CA GLU A 101 15.20 -10.07 17.24
C GLU A 101 16.39 -9.44 16.51
N GLU A 102 17.20 -10.24 15.82
CA GLU A 102 18.32 -9.76 15.03
C GLU A 102 17.87 -8.82 13.90
N ARG A 103 16.90 -9.21 13.08
CA ARG A 103 16.38 -8.35 12.01
C ARG A 103 15.72 -7.09 12.55
N LEU A 104 14.97 -7.21 13.65
CA LEU A 104 14.39 -6.04 14.31
C LEU A 104 15.48 -5.11 14.85
N ASN A 105 16.58 -5.64 15.37
CA ASN A 105 17.73 -4.86 15.81
C ASN A 105 18.47 -4.20 14.64
N GLU A 106 18.52 -4.81 13.46
CA GLU A 106 19.04 -4.17 12.25
C GLU A 106 18.17 -2.99 11.81
N LEU A 107 16.84 -3.13 11.86
CA LEU A 107 15.92 -2.02 11.60
C LEU A 107 16.09 -0.90 12.64
N LYS A 108 16.24 -1.24 13.91
CA LYS A 108 16.52 -0.28 15.01
C LYS A 108 17.77 0.55 14.75
N LYS A 109 18.85 -0.05 14.25
CA LYS A 109 20.13 0.66 13.97
C LYS A 109 19.97 1.78 12.93
N ASN A 110 19.06 1.58 11.98
CA ASN A 110 18.81 2.52 10.89
C ASN A 110 17.61 3.45 11.17
N ALA A 111 16.93 3.29 12.31
CA ALA A 111 15.81 4.11 12.71
C ALA A 111 16.31 5.43 13.34
N VAL A 112 15.63 6.53 13.02
CA VAL A 112 15.90 7.84 13.65
C VAL A 112 15.62 7.78 15.15
N ASP A 113 14.60 7.02 15.57
CA ASP A 113 14.30 6.70 16.95
C ASP A 113 14.16 5.17 17.07
N SER A 114 15.13 4.52 17.71
CA SER A 114 15.15 3.06 17.88
C SER A 114 14.11 2.56 18.89
N SER A 115 13.61 3.45 19.77
CA SER A 115 12.63 3.09 20.80
C SER A 115 11.24 2.78 20.23
N VAL A 116 11.01 3.03 18.93
CA VAL A 116 9.78 2.66 18.22
C VAL A 116 9.57 1.15 18.11
N TYR A 117 10.63 0.38 18.34
CA TYR A 117 10.62 -1.09 18.28
C TYR A 117 10.80 -1.75 19.66
N ASP A 118 10.66 -0.99 20.76
CA ASP A 118 10.68 -1.56 22.11
C ASP A 118 9.35 -2.27 22.40
N GLY A 119 9.41 -3.54 22.82
CA GLY A 119 8.22 -4.37 23.00
C GLY A 119 7.45 -4.63 21.71
N PHE A 120 8.12 -4.51 20.56
CA PHE A 120 7.52 -4.66 19.23
C PHE A 120 6.87 -6.03 19.05
N GLU A 121 5.65 -6.03 18.51
CA GLU A 121 4.90 -7.25 18.26
C GLU A 121 4.23 -7.19 16.88
N ILE A 122 4.43 -8.24 16.08
CA ILE A 122 3.68 -8.43 14.83
C ILE A 122 2.25 -8.83 15.15
N ILE A 123 1.31 -7.90 14.92
CA ILE A 123 -0.13 -8.14 15.11
C ILE A 123 -0.77 -8.59 13.80
N ILE A 124 -1.26 -9.82 13.81
CA ILE A 124 -1.94 -10.46 12.68
C ILE A 124 -3.42 -10.03 12.65
N PRO A 125 -3.94 -9.61 11.48
CA PRO A 125 -5.37 -9.36 11.29
C PRO A 125 -6.22 -10.56 11.72
N LYS A 126 -7.27 -10.31 12.51
CA LYS A 126 -8.14 -11.38 13.02
C LYS A 126 -9.23 -11.72 12.01
N GLU A 127 -9.77 -10.70 11.35
CA GLU A 127 -10.85 -10.79 10.37
C GLU A 127 -10.29 -10.71 8.95
N THR A 128 -10.94 -11.40 8.01
CA THR A 128 -10.54 -11.41 6.60
C THR A 128 -11.72 -11.25 5.66
N PHE A 129 -11.44 -10.76 4.46
CA PHE A 129 -12.35 -10.84 3.31
C PHE A 129 -11.65 -11.51 2.12
N GLU A 130 -12.43 -11.91 1.12
CA GLU A 130 -11.93 -12.55 -0.11
C GLU A 130 -11.94 -11.59 -1.29
N THR A 131 -13.11 -11.21 -1.81
CA THR A 131 -13.15 -10.34 -3.01
C THR A 131 -13.40 -8.88 -2.65
N LYS A 132 -14.39 -8.63 -1.81
CA LYS A 132 -14.80 -7.28 -1.39
C LYS A 132 -15.41 -7.31 0.00
N LEU A 133 -15.37 -6.17 0.65
CA LEU A 133 -16.01 -5.90 1.93
C LEU A 133 -16.61 -4.50 1.88
N THR A 134 -17.78 -4.32 2.48
CA THR A 134 -18.36 -3.00 2.70
C THR A 134 -18.38 -2.74 4.19
N ILE A 135 -17.81 -1.61 4.62
CA ILE A 135 -18.02 -1.09 5.98
C ILE A 135 -19.12 -0.05 5.91
N GLU A 136 -20.22 -0.31 6.60
CA GLU A 136 -21.38 0.59 6.65
C GLU A 136 -21.39 1.36 7.97
N ASP A 137 -21.65 2.66 7.90
CA ASP A 137 -21.90 3.53 9.05
C ASP A 137 -22.95 4.57 8.64
N PHE A 138 -24.20 4.36 9.08
CA PHE A 138 -25.38 5.09 8.62
C PHE A 138 -25.56 5.03 7.08
N ASP A 139 -25.55 6.20 6.42
CA ASP A 139 -25.72 6.38 4.98
C ASP A 139 -24.40 6.21 4.21
N ILE A 140 -23.27 6.07 4.90
CA ILE A 140 -21.95 5.92 4.30
C ILE A 140 -21.59 4.44 4.14
N LYS A 141 -21.10 4.11 2.94
CA LYS A 141 -20.57 2.79 2.59
C LYS A 141 -19.14 2.92 2.10
N ILE A 142 -18.19 2.42 2.90
CA ILE A 142 -16.78 2.32 2.50
C ILE A 142 -16.59 1.01 1.75
N LEU A 143 -16.06 1.10 0.53
CA LEU A 143 -15.74 -0.06 -0.29
C LEU A 143 -14.30 -0.49 -0.04
N VAL A 144 -14.10 -1.72 0.39
CA VAL A 144 -12.79 -2.39 0.41
C VAL A 144 -12.82 -3.47 -0.65
N ARG A 145 -11.81 -3.52 -1.52
CA ARG A 145 -11.75 -4.53 -2.58
C ARG A 145 -10.32 -4.96 -2.87
N ASN A 146 -10.15 -6.27 -2.95
CA ASN A 146 -8.91 -6.89 -3.38
C ASN A 146 -8.83 -6.84 -4.90
N THR A 147 -7.66 -6.44 -5.41
CA THR A 147 -7.39 -6.35 -6.85
C THR A 147 -6.13 -7.11 -7.25
N GLY A 148 -5.31 -7.53 -6.28
CA GLY A 148 -3.95 -7.97 -6.56
C GLY A 148 -3.09 -6.79 -7.06
N GLY A 149 -2.05 -7.08 -7.85
CA GLY A 149 -1.12 -6.09 -8.38
C GLY A 149 0.23 -6.16 -7.67
N HIS A 150 0.46 -5.29 -6.69
CA HIS A 150 1.70 -5.27 -5.90
C HIS A 150 1.95 -6.56 -5.12
N THR A 151 0.89 -7.12 -4.53
CA THR A 151 0.86 -8.45 -3.92
C THR A 151 -0.48 -9.10 -4.26
N THR A 152 -0.64 -10.42 -4.10
CA THR A 152 -1.98 -11.05 -4.24
C THR A 152 -2.98 -10.55 -3.20
N GLY A 153 -2.48 -10.07 -2.05
CA GLY A 153 -3.27 -9.47 -0.98
C GLY A 153 -3.71 -8.02 -1.22
N SER A 154 -3.12 -7.33 -2.19
CA SER A 154 -3.28 -5.88 -2.37
C SER A 154 -4.73 -5.48 -2.59
N SER A 155 -5.18 -4.56 -1.74
CA SER A 155 -6.55 -4.06 -1.69
C SER A 155 -6.58 -2.55 -1.57
N PHE A 156 -7.61 -1.92 -2.12
CA PHE A 156 -7.89 -0.50 -1.90
C PHE A 156 -9.07 -0.30 -0.96
N VAL A 157 -9.16 0.89 -0.38
CA VAL A 157 -10.27 1.38 0.43
C VAL A 157 -10.76 2.69 -0.16
N TYR A 158 -12.03 2.73 -0.57
CA TYR A 158 -12.66 3.88 -1.22
C TYR A 158 -13.78 4.44 -0.35
N TYR A 159 -13.75 5.76 -0.15
CA TYR A 159 -14.76 6.54 0.55
C TYR A 159 -15.53 7.42 -0.46
N PRO A 160 -16.71 6.97 -0.95
CA PRO A 160 -17.44 7.65 -2.01
C PRO A 160 -17.82 9.10 -1.67
N LYS A 161 -18.30 9.35 -0.45
CA LYS A 161 -18.72 10.70 -0.01
C LYS A 161 -17.58 11.70 -0.02
N ALA A 162 -16.36 11.25 0.27
CA ALA A 162 -15.16 12.08 0.25
C ALA A 162 -14.41 12.02 -1.09
N LYS A 163 -14.89 11.20 -2.05
CA LYS A 163 -14.22 10.92 -3.33
C LYS A 163 -12.73 10.58 -3.16
N ALA A 164 -12.42 9.83 -2.11
CA ALA A 164 -11.05 9.55 -1.68
C ALA A 164 -10.77 8.05 -1.70
N ILE A 165 -9.61 7.67 -2.24
CA ILE A 165 -9.14 6.28 -2.28
C ILE A 165 -7.77 6.15 -1.61
N ALA A 166 -7.64 5.22 -0.67
CA ALA A 166 -6.37 4.73 -0.17
C ALA A 166 -6.06 3.41 -0.89
N CYS A 167 -4.98 3.38 -1.67
CA CYS A 167 -4.73 2.29 -2.63
C CYS A 167 -3.53 1.40 -2.28
N GLY A 168 -2.90 1.63 -1.13
CA GLY A 168 -1.66 0.97 -0.73
C GLY A 168 -0.61 1.06 -1.83
N ASP A 169 0.27 0.08 -1.87
CA ASP A 169 1.37 0.04 -2.83
C ASP A 169 0.96 -0.32 -4.25
N ASN A 170 -0.35 -0.41 -4.56
CA ASN A 170 -0.74 -0.36 -5.96
C ASN A 170 -0.47 1.02 -6.60
N PHE A 171 -0.12 2.05 -5.82
CA PHE A 171 0.40 3.29 -6.38
C PHE A 171 1.43 3.97 -5.48
N PHE A 172 2.51 4.44 -6.09
CA PHE A 172 3.57 5.23 -5.47
C PHE A 172 3.65 6.58 -6.22
N GLU A 173 3.58 7.68 -5.48
CA GLU A 173 3.68 9.03 -6.04
C GLU A 173 5.10 9.56 -5.87
N GLY A 174 5.70 10.05 -6.96
CA GLY A 174 7.04 10.65 -6.97
C GLY A 174 8.22 9.69 -6.87
N VAL A 175 7.99 8.38 -6.69
CA VAL A 175 9.05 7.34 -6.62
C VAL A 175 8.67 6.11 -7.46
N PHE A 176 9.66 5.44 -8.04
CA PHE A 176 9.44 4.21 -8.79
C PHE A 176 8.91 3.09 -7.87
N PRO A 177 7.79 2.42 -8.24
CA PRO A 177 7.19 1.38 -7.42
C PRO A 177 8.11 0.20 -7.12
N TRP A 178 8.02 -0.36 -5.92
CA TRP A 178 8.60 -1.66 -5.63
C TRP A 178 7.72 -2.75 -6.21
N ALA A 179 8.24 -3.59 -7.08
CA ALA A 179 7.53 -4.77 -7.59
C ALA A 179 8.33 -6.06 -7.40
N GLY A 180 9.31 -6.06 -6.49
CA GLY A 180 10.14 -7.23 -6.21
C GLY A 180 9.47 -8.27 -5.31
N ASP A 181 8.21 -8.09 -4.92
CA ASP A 181 7.46 -9.12 -4.19
C ASP A 181 7.22 -10.35 -5.09
N GLU A 182 7.32 -11.54 -4.50
CA GLU A 182 7.16 -12.81 -5.23
C GLU A 182 5.75 -13.04 -5.78
N THR A 183 4.78 -12.24 -5.34
CA THR A 183 3.39 -12.28 -5.78
C THR A 183 3.00 -11.09 -6.64
N ALA A 184 3.93 -10.16 -6.93
CA ALA A 184 3.65 -9.01 -7.78
C ALA A 184 3.29 -9.47 -9.20
N ASP A 185 2.23 -8.90 -9.77
CA ASP A 185 1.68 -9.21 -11.09
C ASP A 185 1.31 -7.91 -11.82
N PRO A 186 2.03 -7.55 -12.91
CA PRO A 186 1.78 -6.31 -13.63
C PRO A 186 0.43 -6.27 -14.36
N GLU A 187 -0.17 -7.40 -14.72
CA GLU A 187 -1.48 -7.41 -15.38
C GLU A 187 -2.62 -7.16 -14.38
N ALA A 188 -2.55 -7.81 -13.21
CA ALA A 188 -3.45 -7.51 -12.09
C ALA A 188 -3.30 -6.03 -11.66
N TRP A 189 -2.08 -5.50 -11.69
CA TRP A 189 -1.80 -4.10 -11.39
C TRP A 189 -2.47 -3.15 -12.38
N ILE A 190 -2.36 -3.41 -13.69
CA ILE A 190 -3.08 -2.65 -14.73
C ILE A 190 -4.60 -2.69 -14.50
N ALA A 191 -5.15 -3.87 -14.19
CA ALA A 191 -6.57 -4.01 -13.90
C ALA A 191 -7.01 -3.19 -12.67
N ALA A 192 -6.20 -3.20 -11.61
CA ALA A 192 -6.44 -2.40 -10.42
C ALA A 192 -6.50 -0.90 -10.74
N ILE A 193 -5.51 -0.36 -11.46
CA ILE A 193 -5.48 1.09 -11.79
C ILE A 193 -6.66 1.48 -12.69
N LYS A 194 -7.03 0.62 -13.66
CA LYS A 194 -8.24 0.84 -14.48
C LYS A 194 -9.50 0.91 -13.63
N GLU A 195 -9.60 0.05 -12.61
CA GLU A 195 -10.72 0.10 -11.67
C GLU A 195 -10.73 1.41 -10.87
N TYR A 196 -9.57 1.88 -10.39
CA TYR A 196 -9.47 3.13 -9.61
C TYR A 196 -9.88 4.34 -10.45
N LEU A 197 -9.46 4.37 -11.72
CA LEU A 197 -9.80 5.43 -12.67
C LEU A 197 -11.31 5.45 -13.00
N ALA A 198 -12.00 4.33 -12.87
CA ALA A 198 -13.44 4.22 -13.10
C ALA A 198 -14.31 4.69 -11.91
N LEU A 199 -13.76 4.76 -10.70
CA LEU A 199 -14.46 5.29 -9.52
C LEU A 199 -14.60 6.81 -9.59
N ASP A 200 -15.57 7.43 -8.92
CA ASP A 200 -15.67 8.90 -8.77
C ASP A 200 -14.67 9.42 -7.73
N VAL A 201 -13.38 9.29 -8.03
CA VAL A 201 -12.25 9.69 -7.18
C VAL A 201 -11.70 11.05 -7.59
N GLU A 202 -11.49 11.92 -6.61
CA GLU A 202 -10.75 13.18 -6.73
C GLU A 202 -9.41 13.12 -5.99
N PHE A 203 -9.37 12.44 -4.83
CA PHE A 203 -8.18 12.35 -3.98
C PHE A 203 -7.64 10.92 -3.93
N VAL A 204 -6.39 10.76 -4.36
CA VAL A 204 -5.67 9.49 -4.33
C VAL A 204 -4.61 9.56 -3.23
N ILE A 205 -4.74 8.69 -2.23
CA ILE A 205 -3.75 8.46 -1.20
C ILE A 205 -2.94 7.22 -1.61
N PRO A 206 -1.69 7.40 -2.10
CA PRO A 206 -0.82 6.28 -2.48
C PRO A 206 -0.31 5.54 -1.24
N GLY A 207 0.29 4.37 -1.43
CA GLY A 207 1.07 3.68 -0.39
C GLY A 207 2.31 4.47 0.01
N HIS A 208 2.89 5.22 -0.93
CA HIS A 208 3.99 6.15 -0.66
C HIS A 208 3.90 7.42 -1.50
N GLY A 209 4.40 8.54 -0.95
CA GLY A 209 4.41 9.84 -1.62
C GLY A 209 3.19 10.68 -1.28
N LYS A 210 3.00 11.77 -2.01
CA LYS A 210 1.98 12.78 -1.67
C LYS A 210 0.59 12.36 -2.13
N VAL A 211 -0.43 12.92 -1.49
CA VAL A 211 -1.80 12.87 -2.02
C VAL A 211 -1.83 13.54 -3.39
N CYS A 212 -2.49 12.89 -4.34
CA CYS A 212 -2.55 13.33 -5.72
C CYS A 212 -3.94 13.05 -6.32
N SER A 213 -4.02 13.04 -7.66
CA SER A 213 -5.27 12.90 -8.41
C SER A 213 -5.23 11.72 -9.37
N LYS A 214 -6.31 11.53 -10.12
CA LYS A 214 -6.36 10.58 -11.23
C LYS A 214 -5.32 10.85 -12.33
N VAL A 215 -4.80 12.07 -12.45
CA VAL A 215 -3.77 12.40 -13.45
C VAL A 215 -2.51 11.55 -13.21
N GLU A 216 -2.10 11.41 -11.96
CA GLU A 216 -0.92 10.63 -11.58
C GLU A 216 -1.19 9.12 -11.73
N LEU A 217 -2.39 8.65 -11.41
CA LEU A 217 -2.80 7.27 -11.68
C LEU A 217 -2.78 6.93 -13.18
N GLN A 218 -3.22 7.86 -14.04
CA GLN A 218 -3.19 7.64 -15.49
C GLN A 218 -1.76 7.53 -16.01
N LYS A 219 -0.84 8.38 -15.54
CA LYS A 219 0.59 8.28 -15.90
C LYS A 219 1.17 6.91 -15.51
N TRP A 220 0.77 6.38 -14.36
CA TRP A 220 1.17 5.04 -13.93
C TRP A 220 0.61 3.93 -14.81
N LEU A 221 -0.68 4.01 -15.15
CA LEU A 221 -1.31 3.07 -16.08
C LEU A 221 -0.60 3.06 -17.44
N ASP A 222 -0.34 4.25 -18.00
CA ASP A 222 0.34 4.40 -19.28
C ASP A 222 1.75 3.78 -19.26
N TYR A 223 2.48 3.94 -18.14
CA TYR A 223 3.79 3.33 -17.97
C TYR A 223 3.71 1.80 -17.89
N LEU A 224 2.83 1.26 -17.06
CA LEU A 224 2.64 -0.20 -16.91
C LEU A 224 2.27 -0.85 -18.24
N GLU A 225 1.32 -0.28 -18.98
CA GLU A 225 0.90 -0.81 -20.28
C GLU A 225 2.05 -0.78 -21.29
N LYS A 226 2.82 0.32 -21.35
CA LYS A 226 4.03 0.40 -22.20
C LYS A 226 5.06 -0.67 -21.83
N ALA A 227 5.33 -0.87 -20.54
CA ALA A 227 6.27 -1.87 -20.07
C ALA A 227 5.83 -3.30 -20.45
N VAL A 228 4.56 -3.63 -20.22
CA VAL A 228 3.99 -4.94 -20.59
C VAL A 228 4.05 -5.19 -22.10
N ILE A 229 3.67 -4.20 -22.91
CA ILE A 229 3.73 -4.29 -24.38
C ILE A 229 5.18 -4.49 -24.85
N LEU A 230 6.13 -3.75 -24.27
CA LEU A 230 7.55 -3.86 -24.61
C LEU A 230 8.10 -5.26 -24.31
N ILE A 231 7.82 -5.79 -23.11
CA ILE A 231 8.25 -7.13 -22.69
C ILE A 231 7.71 -8.19 -23.65
N ARG A 232 6.40 -8.16 -23.92
CA ARG A 232 5.75 -9.10 -24.84
C ARG A 232 6.39 -9.06 -26.22
N LYS A 233 6.51 -7.87 -26.79
CA LYS A 233 7.07 -7.67 -28.14
C LYS A 233 8.49 -8.22 -28.23
N MET A 234 9.37 -7.85 -27.30
CA MET A 234 10.77 -8.25 -27.34
C MET A 234 10.93 -9.75 -27.03
N ASN A 235 10.14 -10.31 -26.12
CA ASN A 235 10.15 -11.75 -25.85
C ASN A 235 9.73 -12.56 -27.09
N THR A 236 8.67 -12.13 -27.82
CA THR A 236 8.27 -12.76 -29.09
C THR A 236 9.34 -12.64 -30.17
N GLN A 237 10.13 -11.57 -30.17
CA GLN A 237 11.26 -11.37 -31.08
C GLN A 237 12.52 -12.14 -30.68
N GLY A 238 12.51 -12.88 -29.55
CA GLY A 238 13.63 -13.72 -29.12
C GLY A 238 14.77 -12.95 -28.43
N PHE A 239 14.54 -11.71 -27.97
CA PHE A 239 15.55 -10.98 -27.20
C PHE A 239 15.83 -11.64 -25.84
N SER A 240 17.04 -11.45 -25.33
CA SER A 240 17.44 -11.95 -24.01
C SER A 240 16.77 -11.16 -22.87
N GLU A 241 16.65 -11.77 -21.69
CA GLU A 241 16.19 -11.09 -20.47
C GLU A 241 16.96 -9.79 -20.22
N LYS A 242 18.29 -9.84 -20.34
CA LYS A 242 19.18 -8.70 -20.14
C LYS A 242 18.85 -7.54 -21.09
N ASP A 243 18.59 -7.84 -22.36
CA ASP A 243 18.24 -6.81 -23.35
C ASP A 243 16.87 -6.21 -23.09
N ILE A 244 15.90 -7.03 -22.66
CA ILE A 244 14.55 -6.59 -22.30
C ILE A 244 14.59 -5.68 -21.06
N ILE A 245 15.29 -6.08 -20.00
CA ILE A 245 15.45 -5.28 -18.77
C ILE A 245 16.18 -3.97 -19.08
N LYS A 246 17.24 -4.01 -19.90
CA LYS A 246 17.92 -2.79 -20.36
C LYS A 246 16.94 -1.84 -21.06
N LYS A 247 16.11 -2.35 -21.97
CA LYS A 247 15.15 -1.53 -22.71
C LYS A 247 14.02 -0.99 -21.83
N LEU A 248 13.58 -1.76 -20.85
CA LEU A 248 12.62 -1.30 -19.83
C LEU A 248 13.20 -0.17 -18.98
N ASN A 249 14.48 -0.24 -18.62
CA ASN A 249 15.13 0.81 -17.84
C ASN A 249 15.19 2.16 -18.56
N GLU A 250 15.18 2.17 -19.89
CA GLU A 250 15.10 3.37 -20.72
C GLU A 250 13.70 4.02 -20.73
N LEU A 251 12.66 3.33 -20.24
CA LEU A 251 11.34 3.93 -20.09
C LEU A 251 11.37 4.95 -18.94
N GLU A 252 11.01 6.19 -19.27
CA GLU A 252 10.91 7.28 -18.31
C GLU A 252 9.64 7.18 -17.46
N TYR A 253 9.83 7.32 -16.15
CA TYR A 253 8.77 7.45 -15.15
C TYR A 253 9.38 8.17 -13.92
N TYR A 254 8.92 7.86 -12.71
CA TYR A 254 9.54 8.33 -11.47
C TYR A 254 10.93 7.73 -11.23
N PRO A 255 11.82 8.47 -10.55
CA PRO A 255 13.13 7.96 -10.17
C PRO A 255 13.00 6.84 -9.14
N PRO A 256 13.85 5.80 -9.18
CA PRO A 256 13.85 4.77 -8.17
C PRO A 256 14.57 5.22 -6.90
N LYS A 257 14.29 4.53 -5.79
CA LYS A 257 15.04 4.72 -4.54
C LYS A 257 16.53 4.41 -4.72
N ASN A 258 16.84 3.40 -5.53
CA ASN A 258 18.16 3.03 -6.00
C ASN A 258 18.05 2.11 -7.23
N GLU A 259 19.14 1.88 -7.95
CA GLU A 259 19.13 1.07 -9.17
C GLU A 259 18.68 -0.38 -8.93
N GLN A 260 19.09 -0.98 -7.82
CA GLN A 260 18.72 -2.36 -7.48
C GLN A 260 17.20 -2.51 -7.28
N HIS A 261 16.54 -1.52 -6.68
CA HIS A 261 15.08 -1.47 -6.53
C HIS A 261 14.40 -1.57 -7.89
N LYS A 262 14.81 -0.73 -8.85
CA LYS A 262 14.23 -0.72 -10.20
C LYS A 262 14.50 -2.03 -10.92
N GLU A 263 15.74 -2.51 -10.88
CA GLU A 263 16.15 -3.75 -11.55
C GLU A 263 15.36 -4.97 -11.06
N LEU A 264 15.21 -5.16 -9.75
CA LEU A 264 14.42 -6.26 -9.17
C LEU A 264 12.95 -6.18 -9.56
N SER A 265 12.39 -4.97 -9.59
CA SER A 265 10.99 -4.74 -9.97
C SER A 265 10.74 -5.08 -11.45
N LEU A 266 11.63 -4.63 -12.33
CA LEU A 266 11.54 -4.91 -13.77
C LEU A 266 11.77 -6.40 -14.07
N LYS A 267 12.72 -7.04 -13.38
CA LYS A 267 12.98 -8.46 -13.51
C LYS A 267 11.75 -9.28 -13.14
N ARG A 268 11.09 -8.95 -12.03
CA ARG A 268 9.86 -9.63 -11.60
C ARG A 268 8.76 -9.53 -12.66
N TRP A 269 8.52 -8.35 -13.22
CA TRP A 269 7.53 -8.21 -14.29
C TRP A 269 7.89 -9.02 -15.54
N TYR A 270 9.15 -9.01 -15.95
CA TYR A 270 9.61 -9.84 -17.06
C TYR A 270 9.34 -11.33 -16.80
N GLN A 271 9.68 -11.84 -15.62
CA GLN A 271 9.47 -13.23 -15.22
C GLN A 271 7.98 -13.61 -15.31
N VAL A 272 7.10 -12.78 -14.74
CA VAL A 272 5.65 -13.02 -14.75
C VAL A 272 5.09 -13.00 -16.18
N ILE A 273 5.40 -11.97 -16.96
CA ILE A 273 4.84 -11.80 -18.32
C ILE A 273 5.32 -12.88 -19.27
N THR A 274 6.55 -13.38 -19.08
CA THR A 274 7.13 -14.42 -19.94
C THR A 274 6.94 -15.85 -19.44
N GLY A 275 6.38 -16.02 -18.23
CA GLY A 275 6.22 -17.32 -17.59
C GLY A 275 7.54 -18.00 -17.23
N ARG A 276 8.61 -17.22 -17.01
CA ARG A 276 9.96 -17.70 -16.70
C ARG A 276 10.26 -17.46 -15.22
N SER A 277 10.80 -18.47 -14.52
CA SER A 277 11.27 -18.36 -13.13
C SER A 277 12.77 -18.10 -13.09
#